data_AF-A0A521VI95-F1
#
_entry.id   AF-A0A521VI95-F1
#
_cell.length_a   1.000
_cell.length_b   1.000
_cell.length_c   1.000
_cell.angle_alpha   90.00
_cell.angle_beta   90.00
_cell.angle_gamma   90.00
#
_symmetry.space_group_name_H-M   'P 1'
#
loop_
_entity.id
_entity.type
_entity.pdbx_description
1 polymer ?
#
loop_
_entity_poly.entity_id
_entity_poly.type
_entity_poly.pdbx_seq_one_letter_code
_entity_poly.pdbx_strand_id
1 'polypeptide(L)'
;EISKFGLEALNVDEGGLNEMDNKILSAIIEKFKGGPVGLTTIATAVGEEPGTIEEVHEPFLIMEGYLQRTSRGREATEKSFKHLGIVPPGKAGTLFEID
;
A
#
# COMPACT_ATOMS: atom_id res chain seq x y z
N GLU A 1 1.07 -30.47 8.22
CA GLU A 1 -0.33 -30.06 8.48
C GLU A 1 -0.50 -29.06 9.63
N ILE A 2 0.57 -28.35 10.05
CA ILE A 2 0.52 -27.38 11.18
C ILE A 2 0.56 -25.91 10.70
N SER A 3 0.87 -25.67 9.42
CA SER A 3 1.09 -24.32 8.89
C SER A 3 -0.19 -23.56 8.51
N LYS A 4 -1.35 -24.22 8.39
CA LYS A 4 -2.60 -23.56 7.98
C LYS A 4 -3.34 -22.84 9.12
N PHE A 5 -3.20 -23.32 10.35
CA PHE A 5 -3.85 -22.70 11.52
C PHE A 5 -3.15 -21.45 12.05
N GLY A 6 -1.91 -21.18 11.62
CA GLY A 6 -1.19 -19.96 12.02
C GLY A 6 -1.57 -18.72 11.21
N LEU A 7 -2.06 -18.89 9.97
CA LEU A 7 -2.31 -17.77 9.06
C LEU A 7 -3.64 -17.04 9.34
N GLU A 8 -4.68 -17.76 9.75
CA GLU A 8 -5.94 -17.13 10.22
C GLU A 8 -5.76 -16.35 11.53
N ALA A 9 -4.75 -16.69 12.34
CA ALA A 9 -4.39 -15.96 13.55
C ALA A 9 -3.58 -14.67 13.27
N LEU A 10 -3.08 -14.50 12.05
CA LEU A 10 -2.21 -13.38 11.67
C LEU A 10 -2.94 -12.23 10.95
N ASN A 11 -4.27 -12.33 10.76
CA ASN A 11 -5.09 -11.29 10.11
C ASN A 11 -4.50 -10.81 8.77
N VAL A 12 -4.04 -11.75 7.93
CA VAL A 12 -3.50 -11.46 6.60
C VAL A 12 -4.56 -11.64 5.51
N ASP A 13 -4.60 -10.75 4.53
CA ASP A 13 -5.52 -10.82 3.39
C ASP A 13 -5.04 -11.77 2.28
N GLU A 14 -5.81 -11.90 1.21
CA GLU A 14 -5.48 -12.77 0.06
C GLU A 14 -4.16 -12.39 -0.64
N GLY A 15 -3.72 -11.14 -0.50
CA GLY A 15 -2.44 -10.64 -1.01
C GLY A 15 -1.26 -10.90 -0.06
N GLY A 16 -1.52 -11.44 1.14
CA GLY A 16 -0.54 -11.64 2.20
C GLY A 16 -0.26 -10.39 3.04
N LEU A 17 -1.07 -9.32 2.90
CA LEU A 17 -0.89 -8.08 3.64
C LEU A 17 -1.62 -8.17 4.99
N ASN A 18 -0.97 -7.69 6.05
CA ASN A 18 -1.63 -7.52 7.34
C ASN A 18 -2.41 -6.19 7.41
N GLU A 19 -3.03 -5.93 8.55
CA GLU A 19 -3.81 -4.70 8.78
C GLU A 19 -2.98 -3.41 8.63
N MET A 20 -1.73 -3.41 9.11
CA MET A 20 -0.87 -2.22 9.03
C MET A 20 -0.38 -1.96 7.60
N ASP A 21 -0.06 -3.01 6.85
CA ASP A 21 0.28 -2.93 5.42
C ASP A 21 -0.86 -2.23 4.64
N ASN A 22 -2.09 -2.69 4.86
CA ASN A 22 -3.28 -2.09 4.26
C ASN A 22 -3.47 -0.63 4.71
N LYS A 23 -3.28 -0.31 6.00
CA LYS A 23 -3.34 1.08 6.50
C LYS A 23 -2.31 1.98 5.83
N ILE A 24 -1.08 1.52 5.63
CA ILE A 24 -0.02 2.26 4.95
C ILE A 24 -0.43 2.56 3.50
N LEU A 25 -0.86 1.55 2.74
CA LEU A 25 -1.28 1.73 1.35
C LEU A 25 -2.51 2.65 1.23
N SER A 26 -3.53 2.45 2.09
CA SER A 26 -4.72 3.30 2.13
C SER A 26 -4.37 4.75 2.46
N ALA A 27 -3.46 4.99 3.41
CA ALA A 27 -3.03 6.35 3.72
C ALA A 27 -2.39 7.03 2.50
N ILE A 28 -1.49 6.35 1.80
CA ILE A 28 -0.84 6.88 0.58
C ILE A 28 -1.87 7.18 -0.51
N ILE A 29 -2.81 6.26 -0.74
CA ILE A 29 -3.81 6.38 -1.81
C ILE A 29 -4.88 7.43 -1.47
N GLU A 30 -5.54 7.32 -0.32
CA GLU A 30 -6.71 8.13 0.00
C GLU A 30 -6.33 9.53 0.49
N LYS A 31 -5.30 9.63 1.35
CA LYS A 31 -4.90 10.92 1.95
C LYS A 31 -3.94 11.70 1.08
N PHE A 32 -3.08 11.00 0.35
CA PHE A 32 -2.00 11.61 -0.45
C PHE A 32 -2.14 11.35 -1.95
N LYS A 33 -3.30 10.87 -2.41
CA LYS A 33 -3.65 10.70 -3.83
C LYS A 33 -2.67 9.81 -4.60
N GLY A 34 -2.05 8.84 -3.92
CA GLY A 34 -1.05 7.93 -4.48
C GLY A 34 0.41 8.34 -4.24
N GLY A 35 0.67 9.51 -3.64
CA GLY A 35 2.01 10.03 -3.37
C GLY A 35 2.59 10.90 -4.50
N PRO A 36 3.89 11.23 -4.46
CA PRO A 36 4.88 10.84 -3.46
C PRO A 36 4.64 11.49 -2.10
N VAL A 37 4.84 10.71 -1.02
CA VAL A 37 4.73 11.18 0.37
C VAL A 37 5.92 10.71 1.22
N GLY A 38 6.40 11.57 2.13
CA GLY A 38 7.52 11.25 3.01
C GLY A 38 7.18 10.17 4.05
N LEU A 39 8.18 9.39 4.46
CA LEU A 39 8.02 8.31 5.45
C LEU A 39 7.41 8.81 6.76
N THR A 40 7.93 9.91 7.29
CA THR A 40 7.45 10.50 8.56
C THR A 40 6.00 10.96 8.47
N THR A 41 5.58 11.43 7.29
CA THR A 41 4.18 11.81 7.03
C THR A 41 3.26 10.59 6.98
N ILE A 42 3.69 9.50 6.33
CA ILE A 42 2.94 8.23 6.34
C ILE A 42 2.82 7.71 7.77
N ALA A 43 3.95 7.63 8.47
CA ALA A 43 4.05 7.18 9.86
C ALA A 43 3.09 7.93 10.78
N THR A 44 3.08 9.27 10.69
CA THR A 44 2.14 10.13 11.43
C THR A 44 0.69 9.83 11.06
N ALA A 45 0.40 9.57 9.78
CA ALA A 45 -0.96 9.35 9.29
C ALA A 45 -1.57 8.00 9.70
N VAL A 46 -0.72 7.01 10.00
CA VAL A 46 -1.13 5.65 10.43
C VAL A 46 -0.88 5.40 11.92
N GLY A 47 -0.20 6.31 12.62
CA GLY A 47 0.09 6.20 14.06
C GLY A 47 1.18 5.16 14.38
N GLU A 48 2.20 5.06 13.52
CA GLU A 48 3.30 4.10 13.64
C GLU A 48 4.64 4.84 13.62
N GLU A 49 5.72 4.19 14.08
CA GLU A 49 7.07 4.73 13.99
C GLU A 49 7.64 4.62 12.56
N PRO A 50 8.33 5.65 12.05
CA PRO A 50 8.94 5.62 10.71
C PRO A 50 9.85 4.41 10.48
N GLY A 51 10.67 4.07 11.47
CA GLY A 51 11.60 2.93 11.41
C GLY A 51 10.87 1.60 11.30
N THR A 52 9.77 1.41 12.04
CA THR A 52 8.93 0.20 11.92
C THR A 52 8.38 0.04 10.50
N ILE A 53 7.86 1.12 9.90
CA ILE A 53 7.38 1.09 8.52
C ILE A 53 8.52 0.69 7.57
N GLU A 54 9.67 1.33 7.71
CA GLU A 54 10.82 1.13 6.81
C GLU A 54 11.43 -0.28 6.91
N GLU A 55 11.52 -0.82 8.12
CA GLU A 55 12.24 -2.06 8.41
C GLU A 55 11.34 -3.30 8.37
N VAL A 56 10.06 -3.16 8.72
CA VAL A 56 9.12 -4.28 8.85
C VAL A 56 8.18 -4.39 7.65
N HIS A 57 7.61 -3.27 7.20
CA HIS A 57 6.50 -3.29 6.23
C HIS A 57 6.98 -3.06 4.79
N GLU A 58 7.81 -2.03 4.57
CA GLU A 58 8.26 -1.68 3.23
C GLU A 58 8.98 -2.79 2.46
N PRO A 59 9.81 -3.67 3.07
CA PRO A 59 10.51 -4.71 2.32
C PRO A 59 9.55 -5.60 1.52
N PHE A 60 8.45 -6.05 2.15
CA PHE A 60 7.45 -6.87 1.49
C PHE A 60 6.64 -6.06 0.47
N LEU A 61 6.15 -4.88 0.86
CA LEU A 61 5.35 -4.03 -0.02
C LEU A 61 6.09 -3.62 -1.30
N ILE A 62 7.40 -3.39 -1.21
CA ILE A 62 8.24 -3.07 -2.37
C ILE A 62 8.51 -4.33 -3.21
N MET A 63 8.87 -5.45 -2.57
CA MET A 63 9.15 -6.71 -3.26
C MET A 63 7.95 -7.21 -4.05
N GLU A 64 6.75 -7.13 -3.46
CA GLU A 64 5.50 -7.49 -4.12
C GLU A 64 4.97 -6.40 -5.06
N GLY A 65 5.64 -5.24 -5.14
CA GLY A 65 5.30 -4.18 -6.08
C GLY A 65 4.04 -3.38 -5.72
N TYR A 66 3.64 -3.33 -4.45
CA TYR A 66 2.60 -2.43 -3.94
C TYR A 66 3.12 -1.00 -3.73
N LEU A 67 4.39 -0.87 -3.36
CA LEU A 67 5.00 0.39 -2.98
C LEU A 67 6.27 0.66 -3.79
N GLN A 68 6.48 1.92 -4.18
CA GLN A 68 7.71 2.36 -4.81
C GLN A 68 8.37 3.46 -3.96
N ARG A 69 9.68 3.35 -3.71
CA ARG A 69 10.49 4.45 -3.19
C ARG A 69 10.98 5.32 -4.36
N THR A 70 10.86 6.63 -4.19
CA THR A 70 11.40 7.65 -5.09
C THR A 70 12.26 8.64 -4.28
N SER A 71 12.99 9.52 -4.96
CA SER A 71 13.74 10.59 -4.29
C SER A 71 12.85 11.59 -3.53
N ARG A 72 11.55 11.64 -3.84
CA ARG A 72 10.58 12.55 -3.23
C ARG A 72 9.74 11.91 -2.14
N GLY A 73 9.75 10.58 -2.02
CA GLY A 73 8.92 9.87 -1.05
C GLY A 73 8.51 8.48 -1.53
N ARG A 74 7.42 7.97 -0.96
CA ARG A 74 6.79 6.70 -1.32
C ARG A 74 5.58 6.95 -2.19
N GLU A 75 5.43 6.17 -3.24
CA GLU A 75 4.32 6.21 -4.19
C GLU A 75 3.62 4.84 -4.22
N ALA A 76 2.29 4.83 -4.21
CA ALA A 76 1.50 3.62 -4.36
C ALA A 76 1.43 3.24 -5.84
N THR A 77 1.67 1.97 -6.15
CA THR A 77 1.60 1.47 -7.53
C THR A 77 0.16 1.15 -7.93
N GLU A 78 -0.07 0.89 -9.22
CA GLU A 78 -1.36 0.40 -9.71
C GLU A 78 -1.82 -0.90 -9.01
N LYS A 79 -0.88 -1.75 -8.56
CA LYS A 79 -1.21 -2.97 -7.81
C LYS A 79 -1.94 -2.63 -6.51
N SER A 80 -1.49 -1.59 -5.79
CA SER A 80 -2.12 -1.13 -4.55
C SER A 80 -3.52 -0.56 -4.77
N PHE A 81 -3.71 0.21 -5.84
CA PHE A 81 -5.04 0.69 -6.21
C PHE A 81 -6.01 -0.46 -6.50
N LYS A 82 -5.56 -1.46 -7.26
CA LYS A 82 -6.37 -2.66 -7.55
C LYS A 82 -6.67 -3.47 -6.29
N HIS A 83 -5.67 -3.67 -5.44
CA HIS A 83 -5.80 -4.40 -4.18
C HIS A 83 -6.85 -3.79 -3.26
N LEU A 84 -6.85 -2.47 -3.12
CA LEU A 84 -7.82 -1.74 -2.29
C LEU A 84 -9.16 -1.49 -3.01
N GLY A 85 -9.29 -1.88 -4.29
CA GLY A 85 -10.49 -1.61 -5.09
C GLY A 85 -10.72 -0.11 -5.39
N ILE A 86 -9.67 0.71 -5.38
CA ILE A 86 -9.74 2.17 -5.58
C ILE A 86 -9.32 2.51 -7.01
N VAL A 87 -10.09 3.36 -7.69
CA VAL A 87 -9.74 3.85 -9.03
C VAL A 87 -8.69 4.97 -8.93
N PRO A 88 -7.53 4.88 -9.63
CA PRO A 88 -6.52 5.93 -9.59
C PRO A 88 -7.03 7.27 -10.12
N PRO A 89 -6.66 8.41 -9.50
CA PRO A 89 -6.96 9.73 -10.00
C PRO A 89 -6.22 9.94 -11.33
N GLY A 90 -6.92 9.75 -12.45
CA GLY A 90 -6.38 9.83 -13.81
C GLY A 90 -6.97 8.81 -14.79
N LYS A 91 -7.45 7.66 -14.29
CA LYS A 91 -8.17 6.67 -15.14
C LYS A 91 -9.65 6.96 -15.33
N ALA A 92 -10.22 7.92 -14.60
CA ALA A 92 -11.59 8.39 -14.82
C ALA A 92 -11.79 9.16 -16.15
N GLY A 93 -10.72 9.38 -16.94
CA GLY A 93 -10.75 10.16 -18.18
C GLY A 93 -10.72 9.37 -19.49
N THR A 94 -10.48 8.05 -19.49
CA THR A 94 -10.48 7.26 -20.74
C THR A 94 -11.84 6.59 -20.96
N LEU A 95 -12.90 7.41 -21.03
CA LEU A 95 -14.25 6.96 -21.41
C LEU A 95 -14.48 7.03 -22.95
N PHE A 96 -13.43 7.32 -23.73
CA PHE A 96 -13.47 7.33 -25.19
C PHE A 96 -12.20 6.69 -25.75
N GLU A 97 -12.12 5.37 -25.71
CA GLU A 97 -11.48 4.65 -26.81
C GLU A 97 -12.62 4.08 -27.64
N ILE A 98 -12.99 4.84 -28.67
CA ILE A 98 -13.82 4.41 -29.78
C ILE A 98 -12.89 3.63 -30.71
N ASP A 99 -13.17 2.33 -30.88
CA ASP A 99 -13.37 1.67 -32.18
C ASP A 99 -14.04 0.31 -31.98
#